data_AF-A0A2J0UCL7-F1
#
_entry.id   AF-A0A2J0UCL7-F1
#
_cell.length_a   1.000
_cell.length_b   1.000
_cell.length_c   1.000
_cell.angle_alpha   90.00
_cell.angle_beta   90.00
_cell.angle_gamma   90.00
#
_symmetry.space_group_name_H-M   'P 1'
#
loop_
_entity.id
_entity.type
_entity.pdbx_description
1 polymer ?
#
loop_
_entity_poly.entity_id
_entity_poly.type
_entity_poly.pdbx_seq_one_letter_code
_entity_poly.pdbx_strand_id
1 'polypeptide(L)' 'MKERLTELRHALNDAAQAVWDIQGVTDLLLNSGEMGESAIPPAVRAVVNLVNERATAVAKKIEEVL' A
#
# COMPACT_ATOMS: atom_id res chain seq x y z
N MET A 1 4.51 28.81 -10.69
CA MET A 1 4.11 28.38 -9.33
C MET A 1 2.85 27.51 -9.35
N LYS A 2 1.79 27.89 -10.09
CA LYS A 2 0.59 27.03 -10.28
C LYS A 2 0.90 25.67 -10.93
N GLU A 3 1.71 25.64 -11.99
CA GLU A 3 2.09 24.40 -12.69
C GLU A 3 2.81 23.42 -11.75
N ARG A 4 3.77 23.89 -10.95
CA ARG A 4 4.46 23.06 -9.94
C ARG A 4 3.53 22.48 -8.88
N LEU A 5 2.48 23.22 -8.49
CA LEU A 5 1.46 22.71 -7.55
C LEU A 5 0.59 21.64 -8.19
N THR A 6 0.26 21.79 -9.48
CA THR A 6 -0.46 20.77 -10.26
C THR A 6 0.37 19.51 -10.44
N GLU A 7 1.64 19.63 -10.81
CA GLU A 7 2.58 18.50 -10.93
C GLU A 7 2.75 17.78 -9.59
N LEU A 8 2.90 18.52 -8.48
CA LEU A 8 2.99 17.95 -7.14
C LEU A 8 1.72 17.17 -6.78
N ARG A 9 0.54 17.71 -7.09
CA ARG A 9 -0.74 17.03 -6.84
C ARG A 9 -0.89 15.74 -7.65
N HIS A 10 -0.45 15.74 -8.91
CA HIS A 10 -0.42 14.51 -9.72
C HIS A 10 0.52 13.47 -9.13
N ALA A 11 1.75 13.85 -8.78
CA ALA A 11 2.71 12.95 -8.15
C ALA A 11 2.19 12.36 -6.82
N LEU A 12 1.46 13.15 -6.02
CA LEU A 12 0.83 12.69 -4.78
C LEU A 12 -0.31 11.70 -5.06
N ASN A 13 -1.16 11.96 -6.05
CA ASN A 13 -2.20 11.02 -6.46
C ASN A 13 -1.63 9.68 -6.96
N ASP A 14 -0.59 9.73 -7.80
CA ASP A 14 0.08 8.52 -8.31
C ASP A 14 0.71 7.71 -7.17
N ALA A 15 1.33 8.40 -6.20
CA ALA A 15 1.87 7.77 -5.01
C ALA A 15 0.78 7.12 -4.15
N ALA A 16 -0.37 7.77 -3.95
CA ALA A 16 -1.50 7.18 -3.24
C ALA A 16 -2.01 5.91 -3.94
N GLN A 17 -2.16 5.94 -5.27
CA GLN A 17 -2.61 4.79 -6.05
C GLN A 17 -1.64 3.60 -5.91
N ALA A 18 -0.34 3.83 -6.07
CA ALA A 18 0.67 2.77 -5.94
C ALA A 18 0.67 2.13 -4.55
N VAL A 19 0.41 2.93 -3.51
CA VAL A 19 0.30 2.47 -2.13
C VAL A 19 -0.95 1.60 -1.92
N TRP A 20 -2.09 1.98 -2.49
CA TRP A 20 -3.31 1.17 -2.48
C TRP A 20 -3.13 -0.17 -3.22
N ASP A 21 -2.42 -0.16 -4.35
CA ASP A 21 -2.12 -1.39 -5.10
C ASP A 21 -1.26 -2.36 -4.26
N ILE A 22 -0.25 -1.84 -3.54
CA ILE A 22 0.57 -2.64 -2.61
C ILE A 22 -0.32 -3.23 -1.51
N GLN A 23 -1.19 -2.42 -0.89
CA GLN A 23 -2.10 -2.91 0.14
C GLN A 23 -2.99 -4.04 -0.40
N GLY A 24 -3.63 -3.83 -1.55
CA GLY A 24 -4.48 -4.85 -2.19
C GLY A 24 -3.75 -6.15 -2.49
N VAL A 25 -2.52 -6.10 -3.01
CA VAL A 25 -1.70 -7.30 -3.24
C VAL A 25 -1.36 -8.00 -1.93
N THR A 26 -0.97 -7.25 -0.89
CA THR A 26 -0.67 -7.86 0.42
C THR A 26 -1.89 -8.49 1.07
N ASP A 27 -3.08 -7.87 0.96
CA ASP A 27 -4.34 -8.44 1.44
C ASP A 27 -4.70 -9.72 0.67
N LEU A 28 -4.49 -9.73 -0.65
CA LEU A 28 -4.67 -10.94 -1.46
C LEU A 28 -3.72 -12.06 -1.02
N LEU A 29 -2.44 -11.77 -0.78
CA LEU A 29 -1.48 -12.78 -0.30
C LEU A 29 -1.83 -13.32 1.09
N LEU A 30 -2.36 -12.49 1.97
CA LEU A 30 -2.75 -12.89 3.32
C LEU A 30 -4.05 -13.71 3.34
N ASN A 31 -4.98 -13.42 2.43
CA ASN A 31 -6.32 -13.99 2.38
C ASN A 31 -6.54 -15.03 1.26
N SER A 32 -5.54 -15.28 0.39
CA SER A 32 -5.66 -16.26 -0.68
C SER A 32 -5.77 -17.67 -0.08
N GLY A 33 -6.99 -18.20 -0.01
CA GLY A 33 -7.27 -19.55 0.49
C GLY A 33 -6.62 -20.67 -0.33
N GLU A 34 -6.04 -20.38 -1.51
CA GLU A 34 -5.25 -21.32 -2.31
C GLU A 34 -3.88 -21.63 -1.67
N MET A 35 -3.30 -20.69 -0.92
CA MET A 35 -2.18 -20.94 -0.03
C MET A 35 -2.75 -21.20 1.36
N GLY A 36 -3.13 -22.46 1.65
CA GLY A 36 -3.61 -22.83 2.98
C GLY A 36 -2.69 -22.23 4.06
N GLU A 37 -3.26 -21.71 5.16
CA GLU A 37 -2.59 -20.88 6.19
C GLU A 37 -1.17 -21.34 6.63
N SER A 38 -0.89 -22.63 6.48
CA SER A 38 0.37 -23.35 6.69
C SER A 38 1.51 -23.07 5.68
N ALA A 39 1.21 -22.56 4.47
CA ALA A 39 2.16 -22.47 3.37
C ALA A 39 3.03 -21.20 3.38
N ILE A 40 2.61 -20.14 4.07
CA ILE A 40 3.37 -18.89 4.16
C ILE A 40 4.26 -18.92 5.40
N PRO A 41 5.60 -18.90 5.25
CA PRO A 41 6.50 -18.85 6.40
C PRO A 41 6.17 -17.66 7.32
N PRO A 42 6.18 -17.83 8.65
CA PRO A 42 5.81 -16.75 9.59
C PRO A 42 6.59 -15.45 9.38
N ALA A 43 7.88 -15.55 9.02
CA ALA A 43 8.71 -14.38 8.70
C ALA A 43 8.22 -13.63 7.45
N VAL A 44 7.77 -14.36 6.41
CA VAL A 44 7.20 -13.76 5.19
C VAL A 44 5.88 -13.08 5.53
N ARG A 45 5.01 -13.73 6.32
CA ARG A 45 3.75 -13.13 6.79
C ARG A 45 3.98 -11.85 7.59
N ALA A 46 4.99 -11.83 8.48
CA ALA A 46 5.35 -10.63 9.24
C ALA A 46 5.83 -9.47 8.35
N VAL A 47 6.63 -9.76 7.31
CA VAL A 47 7.07 -8.75 6.33
C VAL A 47 5.88 -8.22 5.53
N VAL A 48 4.97 -9.08 5.06
CA VAL A 48 3.77 -8.68 4.33
C VAL A 48 2.88 -7.77 5.18
N ASN A 49 2.64 -8.13 6.45
CA ASN A 49 1.88 -7.30 7.38
C ASN A 49 2.53 -5.92 7.59
N LEU A 50 3.85 -5.89 7.80
CA LEU A 50 4.60 -4.63 7.97
C LEU A 50 4.48 -3.72 6.73
N VAL A 51 4.56 -4.30 5.53
CA VAL A 51 4.40 -3.56 4.26
C VAL A 51 2.98 -3.00 4.14
N ASN A 52 1.96 -3.79 4.46
CA ASN A 52 0.56 -3.36 4.45
C ASN A 52 0.28 -2.21 5.43
N GLU A 53 0.75 -2.32 6.68
CA GLU A 53 0.60 -1.27 7.69
C GLU A 53 1.25 0.05 7.26
N ARG A 54 2.45 -0.03 6.67
CA ARG A 54 3.15 1.14 6.15
C ARG A 54 2.44 1.75 4.95
N ALA A 55 1.97 0.92 4.04
CA ALA A 55 1.20 1.37 2.90
C ALA A 55 -0.05 2.13 3.37
N THR A 56 -0.87 1.50 4.23
CA THR A 56 -2.06 2.12 4.81
C THR A 56 -1.75 3.47 5.49
N ALA A 57 -0.66 3.54 6.27
CA ALA A 57 -0.27 4.78 6.95
C ALA A 57 0.16 5.89 5.99
N VAL A 58 0.86 5.55 4.89
CA VAL A 58 1.27 6.51 3.86
C VAL A 58 0.07 7.00 3.06
N ALA A 59 -0.84 6.11 2.63
CA ALA A 59 -2.05 6.48 1.91
C ALA A 59 -2.88 7.50 2.70
N LYS A 60 -3.15 7.22 3.99
CA LYS A 60 -3.89 8.14 4.88
C LYS A 60 -3.22 9.52 4.98
N LYS A 61 -1.90 9.55 5.14
CA LYS A 61 -1.15 10.83 5.21
C LYS A 61 -1.19 11.60 3.89
N ILE A 62 -1.22 10.91 2.75
CA ILE A 62 -1.34 11.57 1.44
C ILE A 62 -2.76 12.12 1.26
N GLU A 63 -3.79 11.35 1.63
CA GLU A 63 -5.19 11.79 1.60
C GLU A 63 -5.46 13.02 2.47
N GLU A 64 -4.80 13.15 3.63
CA GLU A 64 -4.92 14.34 4.50
C GLU A 64 -4.39 15.64 3.86
N VAL A 65 -3.55 15.54 2.82
CA VAL A 65 -2.87 16.67 2.18
C VAL A 65 -3.44 16.98 0.79
N LEU A 66 -4.21 16.05 0.20
CA LEU A 66 -4.86 16.19 -1.12
C LEU A 66 -6.22 16.90 -1.07
#